data_AF-A0A1H0Y5I0-F1
#
_entry.id   AF-A0A1H0Y5I0-F1
#
_cell.length_a   1.000
_cell.length_b   1.000
_cell.length_c   1.000
_cell.angle_alpha   90.00
_cell.angle_beta   90.00
_cell.angle_gamma   90.00
#
_symmetry.space_group_name_H-M   'P 1'
#
loop_
_entity.id
_entity.type
_entity.pdbx_description
1 polymer ?
#
loop_
_entity_poly.entity_id
_entity_poly.type
_entity_poly.pdbx_seq_one_letter_code
_entity_poly.pdbx_strand_id
1 'polypeptide(L)'
;MLKSRTKWKLKEGNTNTEIAADLSKTLNLSSLFIELCLQRGLDSREKIERFIKPDESWIYDPYLMYDMESAVSRITNAVEQGEQITIYGDYDAGAIRSQVKSLCTCL
;
A
#
# COMPACT_ATOMS: atom_id res chain seq x y z
N MET A 1 31.96 -5.86 -23.36
CA MET A 1 31.26 -5.29 -22.20
C MET A 1 30.31 -4.21 -22.69
N LEU A 2 29.00 -4.41 -22.60
CA LEU A 2 28.02 -3.39 -22.97
C LEU A 2 28.12 -2.23 -21.98
N LYS A 3 28.34 -1.01 -22.47
CA LYS A 3 28.33 0.19 -21.63
C LYS A 3 26.90 0.46 -21.18
N SER A 4 26.70 0.59 -19.87
CA SER A 4 25.42 1.00 -19.31
C SER A 4 25.00 2.35 -19.90
N ARG A 5 23.72 2.45 -20.30
CA ARG A 5 23.09 3.70 -20.75
C ARG A 5 22.48 4.49 -19.59
N THR A 6 22.43 3.93 -18.38
CA THR A 6 21.82 4.57 -17.21
C THR A 6 22.86 5.34 -16.39
N LYS A 7 22.45 6.52 -15.91
CA LYS A 7 23.22 7.31 -14.95
C LYS A 7 22.58 7.13 -13.57
N TRP A 8 23.28 6.46 -12.67
CA TRP A 8 22.88 6.40 -11.27
C TRP A 8 23.00 7.80 -10.66
N LYS A 9 21.91 8.28 -10.08
CA LYS A 9 21.89 9.54 -9.34
C LYS A 9 21.68 9.22 -7.88
N LEU A 10 22.68 9.51 -7.07
CA LEU A 10 22.49 9.50 -5.62
C LEU A 10 21.63 10.73 -5.27
N LYS A 11 20.58 10.51 -4.49
CA LYS A 11 19.84 11.62 -3.91
C LYS A 11 20.73 12.20 -2.81
N GLU A 12 21.12 13.46 -2.95
CA GLU A 12 21.95 14.13 -1.95
C GLU A 12 21.19 14.18 -0.61
N GLY A 13 21.84 13.69 0.44
CA GLY A 13 21.30 13.64 1.79
C GLY A 13 21.31 15.02 2.43
N ASN A 14 20.41 15.91 2.01
CA ASN A 14 20.05 17.11 2.79
C ASN A 14 19.11 16.74 3.95
N THR A 15 19.41 15.65 4.61
CA THR A 15 18.64 15.15 5.73
C THR A 15 19.16 15.86 6.97
N ASN A 16 18.31 16.64 7.64
CA ASN A 16 18.68 17.34 8.87
C ASN A 16 19.23 16.32 9.89
N THR A 17 20.55 16.37 10.11
CA THR A 17 21.29 15.36 10.87
C THR A 17 20.82 15.30 12.33
N GLU A 18 20.35 16.44 12.85
CA GLU A 18 19.81 16.53 14.21
C GLU A 18 18.47 15.80 14.34
N ILE A 19 17.55 16.00 13.39
CA ILE A 19 16.25 15.31 13.35
C ILE A 19 16.46 13.80 13.16
N ALA A 20 17.40 13.41 12.29
CA ALA A 20 17.71 12.01 12.05
C ALA A 20 18.28 11.31 13.30
N ALA A 21 19.15 12.00 14.05
CA ALA A 21 19.72 11.48 15.29
C ALA A 21 18.65 11.33 16.40
N ASP A 22 17.78 12.33 16.55
CA ASP A 22 16.69 12.30 17.51
C ASP A 22 15.70 11.16 17.22
N LEU A 23 15.22 11.06 15.98
CA LEU A 23 14.30 9.99 15.56
C LEU A 23 14.93 8.60 15.67
N SER A 24 16.21 8.45 15.32
CA SER A 24 16.95 7.18 15.43
C SER A 24 17.01 6.70 16.88
N LYS A 25 17.33 7.59 17.83
CA LYS A 25 17.37 7.27 19.25
C LYS A 25 15.98 6.98 19.81
N THR A 26 15.01 7.80 19.43
CA THR A 26 13.63 7.73 19.89
C THR A 26 12.94 6.44 19.46
N LEU A 27 13.09 6.06 18.19
CA LEU A 27 12.45 4.87 17.61
C LEU A 27 13.29 3.60 17.78
N ASN A 28 14.53 3.74 18.27
CA ASN A 28 15.52 2.67 18.35
C ASN A 28 15.74 1.98 16.98
N LEU A 29 15.85 2.79 15.93
CA LEU A 29 16.05 2.36 14.53
C LEU A 29 17.41 2.83 14.02
N SER A 30 17.96 2.14 13.02
CA SER A 30 19.25 2.51 12.44
C SER A 30 19.21 3.89 11.79
N SER A 31 20.30 4.65 11.89
CA SER A 31 20.38 6.00 11.32
C SER A 31 20.18 5.99 9.80
N LEU A 32 20.66 4.95 9.12
CA LEU A 32 20.43 4.75 7.68
C LEU A 32 18.95 4.59 7.34
N PHE A 33 18.19 3.84 8.16
CA PHE A 33 16.76 3.67 7.95
C PHE A 33 16.01 5.00 8.10
N ILE A 34 16.34 5.76 9.15
CA ILE A 34 15.74 7.08 9.39
C ILE A 34 16.07 8.05 8.25
N GLU A 35 17.31 8.03 7.73
CA GLU A 35 17.69 8.84 6.58
C GLU A 35 16.84 8.52 5.34
N LEU A 36 16.62 7.24 5.05
CA LEU A 36 15.75 6.79 3.95
C LEU A 36 14.29 7.19 4.17
N CYS A 37 13.80 7.14 5.42
CA CYS A 37 12.46 7.62 5.79
C CYS A 37 12.31 9.12 5.52
N LEU A 38 13.28 9.93 5.93
CA LEU A 38 13.26 11.38 5.72
C LEU A 38 13.31 11.72 4.23
N GLN A 39 14.10 11.00 3.43
CA GLN A 39 14.13 11.15 1.98
C GLN A 39 12.80 10.81 1.29
N ARG A 40 11.92 10.05 1.96
CA ARG A 40 10.57 9.69 1.50
C ARG A 40 9.47 10.61 2.06
N GLY A 41 9.83 11.64 2.83
CA GLY A 41 8.87 12.57 3.46
C GLY A 41 8.25 12.06 4.77
N LEU A 42 8.82 10.99 5.35
CA LEU A 42 8.46 10.49 6.67
C LEU A 42 9.32 11.25 7.71
N ASP A 43 8.87 12.44 8.07
CA ASP A 43 9.61 13.45 8.85
C ASP A 43 9.24 13.53 10.33
N SER A 44 8.40 12.62 10.81
CA SER A 44 7.88 12.60 12.18
C SER A 44 7.83 11.17 12.70
N ARG A 45 7.88 11.06 14.03
CA ARG A 45 7.75 9.78 14.73
C ARG A 45 6.49 9.05 14.28
N GLU A 46 5.37 9.76 14.27
CA GLU A 46 4.05 9.23 13.94
C GLU A 46 4.03 8.71 12.51
N LYS A 47 4.56 9.45 11.53
CA LYS A 47 4.64 8.99 10.14
C LYS A 47 5.49 7.72 9.99
N ILE A 48 6.62 7.64 10.70
CA ILE A 48 7.52 6.49 10.62
C ILE A 48 6.91 5.27 11.31
N GLU A 49 6.38 5.42 12.53
CA GLU A 49 5.70 4.35 13.27
C GLU A 49 4.53 3.80 12.46
N ARG A 50 3.70 4.70 11.93
CA ARG A 50 2.55 4.36 11.10
C ARG A 50 2.97 3.61 9.81
N PHE A 51 4.14 3.92 9.25
CA PHE A 51 4.69 3.22 8.07
C PHE A 51 5.22 1.81 8.40
N ILE A 52 5.93 1.63 9.52
CA ILE A 52 6.51 0.33 9.90
C ILE A 52 5.50 -0.61 10.56
N LYS A 53 4.42 -0.06 11.13
CA LYS A 53 3.32 -0.78 11.75
C LYS A 53 2.01 -0.34 11.10
N PRO A 54 1.75 -0.78 9.85
CA PRO A 54 0.46 -0.53 9.23
C PRO A 54 -0.63 -1.21 10.07
N ASP A 55 -1.75 -0.53 10.22
CA ASP A 55 -2.94 -1.02 10.91
C ASP A 55 -4.18 -0.84 10.01
N GLU A 56 -5.31 -1.37 10.45
CA GLU A 56 -6.56 -1.31 9.67
C GLU A 56 -7.09 0.12 9.46
N SER A 57 -6.64 1.11 10.25
CA SER A 57 -7.00 2.52 10.03
C SER A 57 -6.44 3.11 8.73
N TRP A 58 -5.56 2.38 8.03
CA TRP A 58 -5.11 2.73 6.68
C TRP A 58 -6.09 2.34 5.59
N ILE A 59 -7.02 1.43 5.87
CA ILE A 59 -7.99 0.96 4.90
C ILE A 59 -9.06 2.04 4.81
N TYR A 60 -9.09 2.75 3.69
CA TYR A 60 -10.16 3.68 3.39
C TYR A 60 -11.48 2.93 3.26
N ASP A 61 -12.57 3.62 3.60
CA ASP A 61 -13.90 3.12 3.35
C ASP A 61 -14.07 2.77 1.85
N PRO A 62 -14.33 1.50 1.49
CA PRO A 62 -14.54 1.10 0.11
C PRO A 62 -15.68 1.85 -0.58
N TYR A 63 -16.67 2.36 0.16
CA TYR A 63 -17.78 3.15 -0.39
C TYR A 63 -17.34 4.50 -0.97
N LEU A 64 -16.10 4.93 -0.70
CA LEU A 64 -15.50 6.09 -1.36
C LEU A 64 -15.11 5.81 -2.81
N MET A 65 -15.08 4.54 -3.24
CA MET A 65 -14.86 4.19 -4.63
C MET A 65 -16.10 4.52 -5.47
N TYR A 66 -15.85 5.02 -6.69
CA TYR A 66 -16.90 5.34 -7.65
C TYR A 66 -17.83 4.14 -7.88
N ASP A 67 -19.14 4.37 -7.82
CA ASP A 67 -20.23 3.39 -7.99
C ASP A 67 -20.21 2.16 -7.05
N MET A 68 -19.54 2.23 -5.90
CA MET A 68 -19.47 1.09 -4.98
C MET A 68 -20.85 0.65 -4.46
N GLU A 69 -21.74 1.59 -4.10
CA GLU A 69 -23.11 1.27 -3.63
C GLU A 69 -23.91 0.48 -4.68
N SER A 70 -23.82 0.90 -5.94
CA SER A 70 -24.50 0.22 -7.06
C SER A 70 -23.90 -1.16 -7.31
N ALA A 71 -22.57 -1.30 -7.23
CA ALA A 71 -21.88 -2.57 -7.40
C ALA A 71 -22.28 -3.59 -6.32
N VAL A 72 -22.28 -3.18 -5.05
CA VAL A 72 -22.71 -4.01 -3.92
C VAL A 72 -24.15 -4.44 -4.12
N SER A 73 -25.05 -3.49 -4.42
CA SER A 73 -26.47 -3.79 -4.64
C SER A 73 -26.71 -4.79 -5.78
N ARG A 74 -25.98 -4.65 -6.90
CA ARG A 74 -26.10 -5.58 -8.04
C ARG A 74 -25.64 -6.99 -7.70
N ILE A 75 -24.54 -7.12 -6.96
CA ILE A 75 -23.98 -8.42 -6.55
C ILE A 75 -24.90 -9.08 -5.52
N THR A 76 -25.36 -8.35 -4.50
CA THR A 76 -26.29 -8.88 -3.50
C THR A 76 -27.58 -9.41 -4.14
N ASN A 77 -28.18 -8.64 -5.07
CA ASN A 77 -29.36 -9.10 -5.80
C ASN A 77 -29.10 -10.38 -6.62
N ALA A 78 -27.93 -10.50 -7.26
CA ALA A 78 -27.54 -11.68 -8.02
C ALA A 78 -27.50 -12.93 -7.12
N VAL A 79 -26.91 -12.79 -5.93
CA VAL A 79 -26.80 -13.86 -4.94
C VAL A 79 -28.19 -14.27 -4.43
N GLU A 80 -29.04 -13.31 -4.08
CA GLU A 80 -30.40 -13.57 -3.59
C GLU A 80 -31.28 -14.28 -4.63
N GLN A 81 -31.08 -13.99 -5.91
CA GLN A 81 -31.81 -14.60 -7.02
C GLN A 81 -31.19 -15.90 -7.55
N GLY A 82 -30.05 -16.33 -7.00
CA GLY A 82 -29.33 -17.51 -7.46
C GLY A 82 -28.78 -17.37 -8.88
N GLU A 83 -28.47 -16.14 -9.32
CA GLU A 83 -27.85 -15.88 -10.62
C GLU A 83 -26.41 -16.41 -10.64
N GLN A 84 -25.97 -16.87 -11.80
CA GLN A 84 -24.56 -17.23 -12.00
C GLN A 84 -23.71 -15.97 -12.09
N ILE A 85 -22.71 -15.87 -11.21
CA ILE A 85 -21.74 -14.77 -11.20
C ILE A 85 -20.42 -15.28 -11.76
N THR A 86 -19.92 -14.65 -12.82
CA THR A 86 -18.58 -14.94 -13.36
C THR A 86 -17.63 -13.81 -12.99
N ILE A 87 -16.49 -14.17 -12.38
CA ILE A 87 -15.47 -13.21 -11.96
C ILE A 87 -14.34 -13.23 -12.99
N TYR A 88 -14.18 -12.13 -13.71
CA TYR A 88 -13.05 -11.91 -14.60
C TYR A 88 -12.05 -10.96 -13.93
N GLY A 89 -10.77 -11.28 -14.00
CA GLY A 89 -9.73 -10.32 -13.66
C GLY A 89 -8.47 -10.57 -14.47
N ASP A 90 -7.51 -9.66 -14.31
CA ASP A 90 -6.26 -9.69 -15.05
C ASP A 90 -5.36 -10.86 -14.60
N TYR A 91 -4.40 -11.23 -15.45
CA TYR A 91 -3.40 -12.27 -15.22
C TYR A 91 -2.30 -11.83 -14.24
N ASP A 92 -2.29 -10.55 -13.83
CA ASP A 92 -1.36 -10.05 -12.83
C ASP A 92 -1.57 -10.73 -11.47
N ALA A 93 -0.47 -11.03 -10.79
CA ALA A 93 -0.47 -11.78 -9.54
C ALA A 93 -1.36 -11.15 -8.45
N GLY A 94 -1.58 -9.83 -8.48
CA GLY A 94 -2.50 -9.13 -7.59
C GLY A 94 -3.97 -9.46 -7.90
N ALA A 95 -4.34 -9.42 -9.18
CA ALA A 95 -5.70 -9.68 -9.64
C ALA A 95 -6.11 -11.13 -9.43
N ILE A 96 -5.20 -12.10 -9.65
CA ILE A 96 -5.45 -13.53 -9.39
C ILE A 96 -5.79 -13.75 -7.90
N ARG A 97 -5.06 -13.12 -6.97
CA ARG A 97 -5.33 -13.25 -5.52
C ARG A 97 -6.71 -12.70 -5.15
N SER A 98 -7.12 -11.59 -5.75
CA SER A 98 -8.43 -10.99 -5.51
C SER A 98 -9.58 -11.88 -6.03
N GLN A 99 -9.43 -12.44 -7.24
CA GLN A 99 -10.41 -13.35 -7.84
C GLN A 99 -10.66 -14.59 -6.97
N VAL A 100 -9.59 -15.25 -6.52
CA VAL A 100 -9.68 -16.45 -5.67
C VAL A 100 -10.44 -16.15 -4.37
N LYS A 101 -10.15 -15.00 -3.73
CA LYS A 101 -10.82 -14.61 -2.48
C LYS A 101 -12.32 -14.36 -2.68
N SER A 102 -12.71 -13.74 -3.80
CA SER A 102 -14.11 -13.46 -4.10
C SER A 102 -14.91 -14.72 -4.41
N LEU A 103 -14.29 -15.71 -5.06
CA LEU A 103 -14.93 -16.99 -5.39
C LEU A 103 -15.30 -17.80 -4.12
N CYS A 104 -14.45 -17.76 -3.09
CA CYS A 104 -14.67 -18.46 -1.83
C CYS A 104 -15.74 -17.82 -0.91
N THR A 105 -16.21 -16.61 -1.23
CA THR A 105 -17.19 -15.89 -0.39
C THR A 105 -18.61 -15.95 -0.96
N CYS A 106 -18.75 -16.31 -2.24
CA CYS A 106 -20.04 -16.45 -2.94
C CYS A 106 -20.52 -17.91 -3.06
N LEU A 107 -19.73 -18.88 -2.56
CA LEU A 107 -20.08 -20.30 -2.39
C LEU A 107 -20.21 -20.59 -0.89
#